data_AF-A0A6S7C5W4-F1
#
_entry.id   AF-A0A6S7C5W4-F1
#
_cell.length_a   1.000
_cell.length_b   1.000
_cell.length_c   1.000
_cell.angle_alpha   90.00
_cell.angle_beta   90.00
_cell.angle_gamma   90.00
#
_symmetry.space_group_name_H-M   'P 1'
#
loop_
_entity.id
_entity.type
_entity.pdbx_description
1 polymer ?
#
loop_
_entity_poly.entity_id
_entity_poly.type
_entity_poly.pdbx_seq_one_letter_code
_entity_poly.pdbx_strand_id
1 'polypeptide(L)'
;MTLLASTIVHAQQPQVGAWRKVSDSRLDKQFHFSMLPAAAPVASKWAAFDAKAGKVVCCLVVQGEAVTEAELESTYDIPGPWITDLTNGWNLDAAPYRPRVQLLRVEGALAGHEFGGGADARGGLLVPADARAAARDALEIGDQRYTVTRKDASLADDDGGVTTYSLRPASVGAALKVEVPFATY
;
A
#
# COMPACT_ATOMS: atom_id res chain seq x y z
N MET A 1 30.34 -37.38 -16.59
CA MET A 1 28.87 -37.20 -16.62
C MET A 1 28.55 -36.11 -15.61
N THR A 2 28.50 -34.86 -16.05
CA THR A 2 28.32 -33.70 -15.15
C THR A 2 26.83 -33.43 -15.03
N LEU A 3 26.27 -33.68 -13.84
CA LEU A 3 24.90 -33.31 -13.50
C LEU A 3 24.80 -31.79 -13.35
N LEU A 4 24.05 -31.15 -14.24
CA LEU A 4 23.64 -29.75 -14.10
C LEU A 4 22.58 -29.68 -12.99
N ALA A 5 22.95 -29.14 -11.83
CA ALA A 5 22.00 -28.76 -10.80
C ALA A 5 21.18 -27.57 -11.32
N SER A 6 19.93 -27.82 -11.69
CA SER A 6 18.98 -26.76 -11.99
C SER A 6 18.59 -26.07 -10.68
N THR A 7 19.14 -24.88 -10.44
CA THR A 7 18.66 -24.00 -9.38
C THR A 7 17.26 -23.53 -9.74
N ILE A 8 16.25 -24.07 -9.07
CA ILE A 8 14.91 -23.49 -9.10
C ILE A 8 15.01 -22.19 -8.31
N VAL A 9 15.20 -21.08 -9.02
CA VAL A 9 14.98 -19.74 -8.47
C VAL A 9 13.50 -19.64 -8.19
N HIS A 10 13.11 -19.76 -6.92
CA HIS A 10 11.80 -19.24 -6.49
C HIS A 10 11.86 -17.74 -6.74
N ALA A 11 11.14 -17.26 -7.75
CA ALA A 11 10.90 -15.83 -7.93
C ALA A 11 10.25 -15.32 -6.63
N GLN A 12 11.01 -14.54 -5.87
CA GLN A 12 10.53 -13.94 -4.64
C GLN A 12 9.31 -13.09 -4.98
N GLN A 13 8.19 -13.33 -4.30
CA GLN A 13 6.96 -12.58 -4.57
C GLN A 13 7.24 -11.08 -4.44
N PRO A 14 6.71 -10.24 -5.34
CA PRO A 14 6.97 -8.81 -5.28
C PRO A 14 6.41 -8.27 -3.97
N GLN A 15 7.18 -7.36 -3.36
CA GLN A 15 6.69 -6.63 -2.21
C GLN A 15 5.66 -5.61 -2.69
N VAL A 16 4.44 -5.77 -2.21
CA VAL A 16 3.33 -4.81 -2.39
C VAL A 16 2.75 -4.50 -1.03
N GLY A 17 2.14 -3.34 -0.89
CA GLY A 17 1.43 -2.97 0.33
C GLY A 17 0.43 -1.87 0.08
N ALA A 18 0.09 -1.14 1.13
CA ALA A 18 -0.83 -0.01 1.04
C ALA A 18 -0.10 1.32 1.20
N TRP A 19 -0.74 2.39 0.78
CA TRP A 19 -0.42 3.74 1.21
C TRP A 19 -1.67 4.40 1.77
N ARG A 20 -1.47 5.32 2.72
CA ARG A 20 -2.53 6.12 3.32
C ARG A 20 -2.13 7.58 3.38
N LYS A 21 -3.12 8.44 3.16
CA LYS A 21 -3.06 9.86 3.45
C LYS A 21 -3.95 10.15 4.65
N VAL A 22 -3.36 10.73 5.68
CA VAL A 22 -3.99 11.09 6.96
C VAL A 22 -3.54 12.50 7.34
N SER A 23 -4.27 13.18 8.22
CA SER A 23 -3.88 14.51 8.67
C SER A 23 -3.22 14.47 10.06
N ASP A 24 -2.79 15.61 10.58
CA ASP A 24 -2.62 15.79 12.03
C ASP A 24 -3.97 16.05 12.72
N SER A 25 -3.97 16.10 14.06
CA SER A 25 -5.18 16.29 14.87
C SER A 25 -5.93 17.60 14.58
N ARG A 26 -5.22 18.60 14.06
CA ARG A 26 -5.74 19.93 13.73
C ARG A 26 -6.22 20.05 12.29
N LEU A 27 -5.98 19.03 11.46
CA LEU A 27 -6.24 19.05 10.02
C LEU A 27 -5.43 20.10 9.24
N ASP A 28 -4.35 20.59 9.83
CA ASP A 28 -3.48 21.64 9.27
C ASP A 28 -2.44 21.05 8.32
N LYS A 29 -2.05 19.77 8.53
CA LYS A 29 -1.04 19.07 7.72
C LYS A 29 -1.54 17.72 7.27
N GLN A 30 -1.18 17.34 6.05
CA GLN A 30 -1.42 16.00 5.51
C GLN A 30 -0.11 15.24 5.35
N PHE A 31 -0.13 13.99 5.78
CA PHE A 31 0.99 13.06 5.69
C PHE A 31 0.60 11.89 4.80
N HIS A 32 1.60 11.35 4.11
CA HIS A 32 1.47 10.09 3.39
C HIS A 32 2.33 9.06 4.11
N PHE A 33 1.78 7.88 4.35
CA PHE A 33 2.49 6.78 4.97
C PHE A 33 2.37 5.53 4.10
N SER A 34 3.46 4.77 4.03
CA SER A 34 3.41 3.41 3.52
C SER A 34 2.90 2.49 4.60
N MET A 35 2.27 1.40 4.18
CA MET A 35 1.85 0.30 5.01
C MET A 35 2.33 -0.98 4.32
N LEU A 36 3.61 -1.31 4.51
CA LEU A 36 4.26 -2.42 3.80
C LEU A 36 4.40 -3.65 4.70
N PRO A 37 4.45 -4.87 4.16
CA PRO A 37 4.68 -6.09 4.96
C PRO A 37 6.09 -6.15 5.58
N ALA A 38 7.03 -5.40 5.02
CA ALA A 38 8.39 -5.22 5.54
C ALA A 38 8.81 -3.76 5.33
N ALA A 39 9.75 -3.27 6.15
CA ALA A 39 10.29 -1.92 5.96
C ALA A 39 11.02 -1.85 4.62
N ALA A 40 10.68 -0.84 3.82
CA ALA A 40 11.39 -0.55 2.59
C ALA A 40 12.62 0.31 2.86
N PRO A 41 13.67 0.20 2.03
CA PRO A 41 14.85 1.05 2.16
C PRO A 41 14.47 2.54 2.08
N VAL A 42 15.14 3.37 2.88
CA VAL A 42 15.04 4.83 2.79
C VAL A 42 15.39 5.29 1.37
N ALA A 43 14.68 6.30 0.89
CA ALA A 43 14.73 6.83 -0.48
C ALA A 43 14.27 5.88 -1.59
N SER A 44 13.79 4.67 -1.27
CA SER A 44 13.15 3.81 -2.27
C SER A 44 11.88 4.48 -2.82
N LYS A 45 11.66 4.28 -4.12
CA LYS A 45 10.50 4.82 -4.85
C LYS A 45 9.44 3.75 -5.00
N TRP A 46 8.20 4.18 -4.83
CA TRP A 46 7.00 3.36 -4.96
C TRP A 46 5.98 4.11 -5.81
N ALA A 47 5.04 3.37 -6.38
CA ALA A 47 3.95 3.93 -7.17
C ALA A 47 2.59 3.53 -6.58
N ALA A 48 1.62 4.43 -6.69
CA ALA A 48 0.24 4.17 -6.33
C ALA A 48 -0.51 3.60 -7.54
N PHE A 49 -1.29 2.55 -7.34
CA PHE A 49 -2.22 2.07 -8.35
C PHE A 49 -3.58 2.75 -8.21
N ASP A 50 -3.92 3.61 -9.18
CA ASP A 50 -5.24 4.17 -9.33
C ASP A 50 -6.15 3.14 -10.01
N ALA A 51 -6.85 2.36 -9.19
CA ALA A 51 -7.74 1.30 -9.66
C ALA A 51 -8.94 1.82 -10.46
N LYS A 52 -9.40 3.06 -10.22
CA LYS A 52 -10.50 3.64 -10.99
C LYS A 52 -10.05 3.99 -12.40
N ALA A 53 -8.90 4.64 -12.51
CA ALA A 53 -8.30 5.03 -13.79
C ALA A 53 -7.58 3.89 -14.50
N GLY A 54 -7.25 2.79 -13.79
CA GLY A 54 -6.45 1.70 -14.33
C GLY A 54 -5.00 2.11 -14.60
N LYS A 55 -4.40 2.94 -13.72
CA LYS A 55 -3.08 3.54 -13.93
C LYS A 55 -2.15 3.28 -12.75
N VAL A 56 -0.87 3.11 -13.04
CA VAL A 56 0.19 3.20 -12.03
C VAL A 56 0.77 4.61 -12.07
N VAL A 57 0.83 5.28 -10.93
CA VAL A 57 1.22 6.68 -10.80
C VAL A 57 2.34 6.83 -9.78
N CYS A 58 3.50 7.30 -10.24
CA CYS A 58 4.70 7.47 -9.43
C CYS A 58 4.95 8.98 -9.15
N CYS A 59 5.46 9.40 -7.99
CA CYS A 59 6.11 8.57 -6.98
C CYS A 59 5.76 8.94 -5.54
N LEU A 60 5.76 7.91 -4.69
CA LEU A 60 5.89 8.01 -3.24
C LEU A 60 7.31 7.58 -2.87
N VAL A 61 8.02 8.39 -2.08
CA VAL A 61 9.41 8.14 -1.71
C VAL A 61 9.54 8.00 -0.20
N VAL A 62 10.09 6.87 0.24
CA VAL A 62 10.33 6.58 1.67
C VAL A 62 11.31 7.60 2.26
N GLN A 63 10.90 8.30 3.32
CA GLN A 63 11.71 9.37 3.94
C GLN A 63 12.57 8.90 5.12
N GLY A 64 12.24 7.77 5.74
CA GLY A 64 12.95 7.29 6.92
C GLY A 64 12.59 5.86 7.29
N GLU A 65 13.11 5.41 8.42
CA GLU A 65 12.83 4.11 9.00
C GLU A 65 11.35 3.95 9.40
N ALA A 66 10.98 2.72 9.76
CA ALA A 66 9.64 2.44 10.25
C ALA A 66 9.35 3.24 11.54
N VAL A 67 8.22 3.95 11.55
CA VAL A 67 7.77 4.75 12.70
C VAL A 67 6.92 3.89 13.64
N THR A 68 7.05 4.16 14.92
CA THR A 68 6.24 3.55 15.97
C THR A 68 4.90 4.28 16.16
N GLU A 69 3.94 3.63 16.83
CA GLU A 69 2.67 4.27 17.19
C GLU A 69 2.90 5.51 18.08
N ALA A 70 3.85 5.44 19.01
CA ALA A 70 4.21 6.57 19.86
C ALA A 70 4.76 7.76 19.04
N GLU A 71 5.55 7.51 18.00
CA GLU A 71 6.03 8.57 17.11
C GLU A 71 4.91 9.15 16.23
N LEU A 72 3.99 8.30 15.73
CA LEU A 72 2.80 8.76 15.01
C LEU A 72 1.99 9.72 15.88
N GLU A 73 1.75 9.36 17.15
CA GLU A 73 1.01 10.20 18.08
C GLU A 73 1.77 11.48 18.46
N SER A 74 3.03 11.36 18.88
CA SER A 74 3.75 12.49 19.49
C SER A 74 4.48 13.40 18.51
N THR A 75 5.13 12.83 17.49
CA THR A 75 5.95 13.58 16.53
C THR A 75 5.12 14.12 15.38
N TYR A 76 4.16 13.32 14.91
CA TYR A 76 3.33 13.65 13.75
C TYR A 76 1.92 14.11 14.13
N ASP A 77 1.57 14.07 15.42
CA ASP A 77 0.26 14.47 15.94
C ASP A 77 -0.91 13.75 15.23
N ILE A 78 -0.71 12.46 14.92
CA ILE A 78 -1.72 11.64 14.24
C ILE A 78 -2.75 11.15 15.26
N PRO A 79 -4.06 11.43 15.07
CA PRO A 79 -5.14 10.89 15.88
C PRO A 79 -5.14 9.36 15.97
N GLY A 80 -5.44 8.84 17.15
CA GLY A 80 -5.52 7.41 17.44
C GLY A 80 -6.30 6.55 16.42
N PRO A 81 -7.44 7.01 15.89
CA PRO A 81 -8.15 6.22 14.88
C PRO A 81 -7.38 6.07 13.55
N TRP A 82 -6.64 7.10 13.14
CA TRP A 82 -5.75 7.00 11.96
C TRP A 82 -4.50 6.18 12.27
N ILE A 83 -4.00 6.17 13.51
CA ILE A 83 -2.94 5.23 13.92
C ILE A 83 -3.43 3.79 13.77
N THR A 84 -4.67 3.51 14.19
CA THR A 84 -5.29 2.18 14.08
C THR A 84 -5.45 1.74 12.63
N ASP A 85 -5.80 2.66 11.72
CA ASP A 85 -5.76 2.41 10.28
C ASP A 85 -4.34 2.04 9.82
N LEU A 86 -3.35 2.88 10.14
CA LEU A 86 -1.97 2.73 9.67
C LEU A 86 -1.32 1.43 10.14
N THR A 87 -1.63 0.97 11.34
CA THR A 87 -1.03 -0.24 11.93
C THR A 87 -1.88 -1.51 11.72
N ASN A 88 -3.01 -1.42 11.01
CA ASN A 88 -4.03 -2.47 10.97
C ASN A 88 -4.41 -2.95 12.38
N GLY A 89 -4.53 -2.02 13.33
CA GLY A 89 -4.85 -2.29 14.73
C GLY A 89 -6.26 -2.89 14.93
N TRP A 90 -7.15 -2.71 13.95
CA TRP A 90 -8.50 -3.27 13.93
C TRP A 90 -8.52 -4.81 13.73
N ASN A 91 -7.48 -5.40 13.15
CA ASN A 91 -7.40 -6.83 12.87
C ASN A 91 -6.46 -7.54 13.85
N LEU A 92 -7.02 -8.24 14.85
CA LEU A 92 -6.21 -8.94 15.87
C LEU A 92 -5.31 -10.03 15.28
N ASP A 93 -5.72 -10.66 14.18
CA ASP A 93 -4.99 -11.75 13.53
C ASP A 93 -3.77 -11.28 12.74
N ALA A 94 -3.52 -9.96 12.68
CA ALA A 94 -2.44 -9.38 11.89
C ALA A 94 -2.50 -9.76 10.40
N ALA A 95 -3.68 -10.13 9.89
CA ALA A 95 -3.86 -10.44 8.48
C ALA A 95 -4.12 -9.16 7.65
N PRO A 96 -3.71 -9.12 6.36
CA PRO A 96 -2.81 -10.08 5.71
C PRO A 96 -1.35 -9.96 6.19
N TYR A 97 -0.99 -8.86 6.88
CA TYR A 97 0.27 -8.66 7.59
C TYR A 97 0.13 -7.50 8.60
N ARG A 98 1.03 -7.42 9.61
CA ARG A 98 1.25 -6.19 10.39
C ARG A 98 2.05 -5.18 9.54
N PRO A 99 1.51 -3.99 9.23
CA PRO A 99 2.23 -2.99 8.46
C PRO A 99 3.51 -2.50 9.16
N ARG A 100 4.55 -2.28 8.37
CA ARG A 100 5.67 -1.40 8.68
C ARG A 100 5.33 -0.04 8.10
N VAL A 101 5.02 0.90 9.01
CA VAL A 101 4.58 2.24 8.67
C VAL A 101 5.80 3.11 8.45
N GLN A 102 5.92 3.78 7.30
CA GLN A 102 7.02 4.72 7.02
C GLN A 102 6.48 5.98 6.38
N LEU A 103 7.06 7.13 6.73
CA LEU A 103 6.69 8.39 6.12
C LEU A 103 7.08 8.40 4.63
N LEU A 104 6.14 8.84 3.80
CA LEU A 104 6.30 8.99 2.37
C LEU A 104 6.25 10.47 1.97
N ARG A 105 7.09 10.83 1.01
CA ARG A 105 7.02 12.11 0.32
C ARG A 105 6.49 11.90 -1.09
N VAL A 106 5.55 12.75 -1.49
CA VAL A 106 4.99 12.74 -2.84
C VAL A 106 5.94 13.46 -3.79
N GLU A 107 6.19 12.87 -4.95
CA GLU A 107 7.04 13.40 -6.03
C GLU A 107 6.49 13.06 -7.41
N GLY A 108 7.06 13.68 -8.44
CA GLY A 108 6.86 13.26 -9.83
C GLY A 108 5.42 13.43 -10.30
N ALA A 109 4.94 12.50 -11.12
CA ALA A 109 3.58 12.54 -11.67
C ALA A 109 2.50 12.48 -10.58
N LEU A 110 2.78 11.83 -9.45
CA LEU A 110 1.83 11.72 -8.34
C LEU A 110 1.52 13.08 -7.69
N ALA A 111 2.46 14.03 -7.72
CA ALA A 111 2.27 15.36 -7.12
C ALA A 111 1.14 16.17 -7.77
N GLY A 112 0.84 15.89 -9.06
CA GLY A 112 -0.26 16.52 -9.79
C GLY A 112 -1.40 15.55 -10.13
N HIS A 113 -1.39 14.34 -9.58
CA HIS A 113 -2.40 13.33 -9.89
C HIS A 113 -3.60 13.44 -8.96
N GLU A 114 -4.79 13.49 -9.55
CA GLU A 114 -6.04 13.48 -8.82
C GLU A 114 -6.67 12.08 -8.85
N PHE A 115 -6.76 11.45 -7.68
CA PHE A 115 -7.53 10.22 -7.52
C PHE A 115 -9.02 10.54 -7.50
N GLY A 116 -9.85 9.63 -8.03
CA GLY A 116 -11.30 9.79 -7.96
C GLY A 116 -11.78 9.78 -6.51
N GLY A 117 -12.20 10.92 -5.97
CA GLY A 117 -12.37 11.24 -4.54
C GLY A 117 -13.02 10.21 -3.59
N GLY A 118 -13.06 10.56 -2.31
CA GLY A 118 -13.46 9.62 -1.25
C GLY A 118 -12.29 8.73 -0.84
N ALA A 119 -12.49 7.41 -0.78
CA ALA A 119 -11.46 6.46 -0.33
C ALA A 119 -10.19 6.49 -1.18
N ASP A 120 -10.30 6.61 -2.51
CA ASP A 120 -9.15 6.52 -3.42
C ASP A 120 -8.18 7.70 -3.27
N ALA A 121 -8.68 8.87 -2.85
CA ALA A 121 -7.85 10.04 -2.56
C ALA A 121 -7.17 9.96 -1.19
N ARG A 122 -7.56 9.01 -0.35
CA ARG A 122 -7.03 8.81 1.00
C ARG A 122 -6.14 7.58 1.12
N GLY A 123 -6.05 6.73 0.10
CA GLY A 123 -5.17 5.58 0.13
C GLY A 123 -5.43 4.60 -1.00
N GLY A 124 -4.56 3.62 -1.12
CA GLY A 124 -4.68 2.62 -2.15
C GLY A 124 -3.54 1.60 -2.16
N LEU A 125 -3.52 0.81 -3.21
CA LEU A 125 -2.46 -0.17 -3.44
C LEU A 125 -1.15 0.56 -3.78
N LEU A 126 -0.09 0.20 -3.06
CA LEU A 126 1.28 0.65 -3.23
C LEU A 126 2.10 -0.50 -3.85
N VAL A 127 2.73 -0.21 -4.98
CA VAL A 127 3.49 -1.18 -5.78
C VAL A 127 4.91 -0.68 -6.05
N PRO A 128 5.85 -1.56 -6.44
CA PRO A 128 7.17 -1.14 -6.89
C PRO A 128 7.09 -0.07 -7.98
N ALA A 129 8.00 0.91 -7.97
CA ALA A 129 7.94 2.05 -8.89
C ALA A 129 8.07 1.69 -10.38
N ASP A 130 8.61 0.52 -10.70
CA ASP A 130 8.74 -0.02 -12.05
C ASP A 130 7.53 -0.83 -12.51
N ALA A 131 6.52 -1.03 -11.65
CA ALA A 131 5.28 -1.67 -12.00
C ALA A 131 4.52 -0.90 -13.09
N ARG A 132 3.79 -1.63 -13.94
CA ARG A 132 3.03 -1.07 -15.06
C ARG A 132 1.59 -1.53 -15.05
N ALA A 133 0.68 -0.65 -15.44
CA ALA A 133 -0.70 -1.04 -15.72
C ALA A 133 -0.75 -1.69 -17.11
N ALA A 134 -1.00 -3.00 -17.14
CA ALA A 134 -1.10 -3.78 -18.37
C ALA A 134 -2.55 -3.89 -18.88
N ALA A 135 -3.51 -3.62 -18.01
CA ALA A 135 -4.93 -3.38 -18.28
C ALA A 135 -5.54 -2.64 -17.08
N ARG A 136 -6.83 -2.30 -17.15
CA ARG A 136 -7.53 -1.62 -16.06
C ARG A 136 -7.43 -2.36 -14.72
N ASP A 137 -7.47 -3.68 -14.75
CA ASP A 137 -7.46 -4.61 -13.63
C ASP A 137 -6.25 -5.56 -13.70
N ALA A 138 -5.17 -5.15 -14.37
CA ALA A 138 -3.96 -5.96 -14.47
C ALA A 138 -2.68 -5.14 -14.32
N LEU A 139 -1.76 -5.66 -13.52
CA LEU A 139 -0.43 -5.10 -13.28
C LEU A 139 0.64 -6.03 -13.81
N GLU A 140 1.70 -5.45 -14.34
CA GLU A 140 2.99 -6.12 -14.57
C GLU A 140 3.96 -5.64 -13.48
N ILE A 141 4.54 -6.60 -12.75
CA ILE A 141 5.51 -6.34 -11.69
C ILE A 141 6.67 -7.32 -11.89
N GLY A 142 7.85 -6.80 -12.24
CA GLY A 142 8.93 -7.61 -12.79
C GLY A 142 8.45 -8.35 -14.05
N ASP A 143 8.77 -9.64 -14.15
CA ASP A 143 8.39 -10.49 -15.29
C ASP A 143 7.02 -11.18 -15.12
N GLN A 144 6.24 -10.80 -14.11
CA GLN A 144 4.97 -11.45 -13.77
C GLN A 144 3.79 -10.49 -13.99
N ARG A 145 2.70 -11.05 -14.54
CA ARG A 145 1.42 -10.37 -14.66
C ARG A 145 0.50 -10.78 -13.53
N TYR A 146 -0.21 -9.81 -12.95
CA TYR A 146 -1.18 -10.01 -11.88
C TYR A 146 -2.54 -9.47 -12.30
N THR A 147 -3.59 -10.27 -12.13
CA THR A 147 -4.96 -9.76 -12.12
C THR A 147 -5.23 -9.14 -10.76
N VAL A 148 -5.74 -7.91 -10.75
CA VAL A 148 -6.06 -7.14 -9.55
C VAL A 148 -7.56 -7.13 -9.35
N THR A 149 -8.03 -7.67 -8.23
CA THR A 149 -9.41 -7.48 -7.78
C THR A 149 -9.44 -6.54 -6.58
N ARG A 150 -10.52 -5.76 -6.50
CA ARG A 150 -10.79 -4.81 -5.43
C ARG A 150 -12.14 -5.14 -4.80
N LYS A 151 -12.19 -5.19 -3.47
CA LYS A 151 -13.42 -5.31 -2.69
C LYS A 151 -13.42 -4.24 -1.61
N ASP A 152 -14.51 -3.50 -1.51
CA ASP A 152 -14.72 -2.55 -0.42
C ASP A 152 -15.70 -3.17 0.59
N ALA A 153 -15.44 -2.97 1.88
CA ALA A 153 -16.32 -3.38 2.97
C ALA A 153 -16.41 -2.26 4.01
N SER A 154 -17.60 -2.04 4.55
CA SER A 154 -17.78 -1.13 5.70
C SER A 154 -17.26 -1.80 6.97
N LEU A 155 -16.62 -1.01 7.82
CA LEU A 155 -16.43 -1.36 9.22
C LEU A 155 -17.73 -1.05 9.99
N ALA A 156 -17.90 -1.63 11.18
CA ALA A 156 -19.12 -1.45 11.96
C ALA A 156 -19.35 0.05 12.32
N ASP A 157 -20.61 0.41 12.58
CA ASP A 157 -21.02 1.70 13.16
C ASP A 157 -20.54 2.97 12.42
N ASP A 158 -20.45 2.94 11.08
CA ASP A 158 -20.03 4.07 10.21
C ASP A 158 -18.61 4.61 10.50
N ASP A 159 -17.79 3.83 11.21
CA ASP A 159 -16.41 4.17 11.58
C ASP A 159 -15.43 4.17 10.39
N GLY A 160 -15.91 3.77 9.22
CA GLY A 160 -15.16 3.77 7.98
C GLY A 160 -15.30 2.48 7.19
N GLY A 161 -14.25 2.13 6.46
CA GLY A 161 -14.25 0.94 5.62
C GLY A 161 -12.84 0.41 5.38
N VAL A 162 -12.77 -0.75 4.74
CA VAL A 162 -11.54 -1.34 4.26
C VAL A 162 -11.68 -1.63 2.77
N THR A 163 -10.69 -1.19 2.00
CA THR A 163 -10.50 -1.66 0.62
C THR A 163 -9.48 -2.80 0.64
N THR A 164 -9.90 -3.98 0.21
CA THR A 164 -9.02 -5.14 0.01
C THR A 164 -8.67 -5.27 -1.46
N TYR A 165 -7.38 -5.23 -1.76
CA TYR A 165 -6.82 -5.60 -3.06
C TYR A 165 -6.32 -7.05 -3.01
N SER A 166 -6.63 -7.84 -4.04
CA SER A 166 -6.03 -9.16 -4.25
C SER A 166 -5.33 -9.20 -5.60
N LEU A 167 -4.03 -9.45 -5.61
CA LEU A 167 -3.20 -9.58 -6.80
C LEU A 167 -2.95 -11.07 -7.04
N ARG A 168 -3.64 -11.63 -8.03
CA ARG A 168 -3.47 -13.04 -8.41
C ARG A 168 -2.47 -13.15 -9.56
N PRO A 169 -1.33 -13.86 -9.38
CA PRO A 169 -0.38 -14.05 -10.47
C PRO A 169 -1.02 -14.86 -11.61
N ALA A 170 -0.61 -14.58 -12.85
CA ALA A 170 -0.99 -15.37 -14.02
C ALA A 170 -0.36 -16.77 -13.98
N SER A 171 0.85 -16.88 -13.44
CA SER A 171 1.44 -18.16 -13.08
C SER A 171 0.75 -18.78 -11.86
N VAL A 172 0.98 -20.08 -11.62
CA VAL A 172 0.55 -20.74 -10.39
C VAL A 172 1.20 -20.04 -9.18
N GLY A 173 0.40 -19.69 -8.18
CA GLY A 173 0.86 -19.04 -6.96
C GLY A 173 -0.30 -18.53 -6.08
N ALA A 174 0.00 -18.24 -4.81
CA ALA A 174 -0.96 -17.61 -3.91
C ALA A 174 -1.19 -16.15 -4.31
N ALA A 175 -2.43 -15.67 -4.12
CA ALA A 175 -2.74 -14.25 -4.32
C ALA A 175 -2.12 -13.41 -3.20
N LEU A 176 -1.52 -12.28 -3.57
CA LEU A 176 -1.09 -11.27 -2.61
C LEU A 176 -2.30 -10.47 -2.17
N LYS A 177 -2.46 -10.27 -0.87
CA LYS A 177 -3.56 -9.47 -0.31
C LYS A 177 -3.00 -8.21 0.33
N VAL A 178 -3.67 -7.10 0.08
CA VAL A 178 -3.38 -5.80 0.68
C VAL A 178 -4.70 -5.22 1.18
N GLU A 179 -4.70 -4.72 2.41
CA GLU A 179 -5.85 -4.04 3.00
C GLU A 179 -5.50 -2.58 3.24
N VAL A 180 -6.43 -1.71 2.85
CA VAL A 180 -6.35 -0.26 3.02
C VAL A 180 -7.54 0.14 3.88
N PRO A 181 -7.40 0.14 5.22
CA PRO A 181 -8.42 0.68 6.09
C PRO A 181 -8.47 2.20 5.96
N PHE A 182 -9.67 2.75 5.96
CA PHE A 182 -9.88 4.18 6.01
C PHE A 182 -11.04 4.49 6.94
N ALA A 183 -10.72 5.17 8.01
CA ALA A 183 -11.69 5.80 8.85
C ALA A 183 -12.38 7.00 8.18
N THR A 184 -13.62 7.27 8.59
CA THR A 184 -14.42 8.43 8.16
C THR A 184 -14.71 9.45 9.27
N TYR A 185 -14.06 9.32 10.44
CA TYR A 185 -14.25 10.20 11.62
C TYR A 185 -14.17 11.70 11.31
#